data_AF-A0A7J8X1K2-F1
#
_entry.id   AF-A0A7J8X1K2-F1
#
_cell.length_a   1.000
_cell.length_b   1.000
_cell.length_c   1.000
_cell.angle_alpha   90.00
_cell.angle_beta   90.00
_cell.angle_gamma   90.00
#
_symmetry.space_group_name_H-M   'P 1'
#
loop_
_entity.id
_entity.type
_entity.pdbx_description
1 polymer ?
#
loop_
_entity_poly.entity_id
_entity_poly.type
_entity_poly.pdbx_seq_one_letter_code
_entity_poly.pdbx_strand_id
1 'polypeptide(L)'
;MAKKPLSAWPWENLGSFKYVMYGPLAANVMYSWIYEDSYKHPWCVHILIICALRGFMHQLWSSYNNMLFLGNCRIKQQGVEFKQIDNEWDWDNFILLQGLLATMACLMFPSMDDEFPIWNTKGFITLMLLHVMVSEPLYYWMHRFFHGRYLFTHYHSLHHSSSVPHPFTAGHATFLEHLILSMVIGIPIMGSILMGSGSTSMIYGYVLGFDFMRCMGHTNVEVLHGAIFNKLPFLRYLIYTPT
;
A
#
# COMPACT_ATOMS: atom_id res chain seq x y z
N MET A 1 27.02 -5.68 2.21
CA MET A 1 26.39 -7.01 1.98
C MET A 1 25.91 -7.03 0.53
N ALA A 2 26.20 -8.09 -0.24
CA ALA A 2 25.65 -8.22 -1.59
C ALA A 2 24.12 -8.35 -1.49
N LYS A 3 23.37 -7.47 -2.17
CA LYS A 3 21.90 -7.58 -2.29
C LYS A 3 21.57 -8.91 -2.96
N LYS A 4 20.47 -9.54 -2.54
CA LYS A 4 20.02 -10.82 -3.11
C LYS A 4 19.69 -10.59 -4.61
N PRO A 5 19.99 -11.54 -5.49
CA PRO A 5 19.95 -11.30 -6.93
C PRO A 5 18.59 -10.88 -7.51
N LEU A 6 17.49 -11.12 -6.78
CA LEU A 6 16.11 -10.82 -7.23
C LEU A 6 15.39 -9.81 -6.34
N SER A 7 16.10 -9.12 -5.45
CA SER A 7 15.51 -8.08 -4.59
C SER A 7 15.52 -6.67 -5.20
N ALA A 8 16.15 -6.50 -6.36
CA ALA A 8 16.35 -5.20 -6.98
C ALA A 8 15.05 -4.64 -7.58
N TRP A 9 14.89 -3.33 -7.48
CA TRP A 9 13.79 -2.60 -8.13
C TRP A 9 14.20 -2.13 -9.52
N PRO A 10 13.27 -2.05 -10.51
CA PRO A 10 13.63 -1.64 -11.87
C PRO A 10 14.29 -0.27 -11.98
N TRP A 11 13.98 0.65 -11.06
CA TRP A 11 14.53 2.00 -10.99
C TRP A 11 15.57 2.19 -9.89
N GLU A 12 16.12 1.11 -9.32
CA GLU A 12 17.10 1.20 -8.23
C GLU A 12 18.32 2.05 -8.60
N ASN A 13 18.77 1.99 -9.85
CA ASN A 13 19.89 2.78 -10.36
C ASN A 13 19.64 4.30 -10.34
N LEU A 14 18.39 4.75 -10.19
CA LEU A 14 18.05 6.17 -10.09
C LEU A 14 18.24 6.71 -8.67
N GLY A 15 18.32 5.84 -7.65
CA GLY A 15 18.36 6.25 -6.25
C GLY A 15 17.26 7.28 -5.91
N SER A 16 17.65 8.40 -5.33
CA SER A 16 16.73 9.49 -5.00
C SER A 16 16.06 10.16 -6.21
N PHE A 17 16.56 9.97 -7.43
CA PHE A 17 15.94 10.49 -8.66
C PHE A 17 14.76 9.64 -9.16
N LYS A 18 14.42 8.53 -8.50
CA LYS A 18 13.30 7.67 -8.87
C LYS A 18 11.96 8.41 -9.02
N TYR A 19 11.76 9.52 -8.32
CA TYR A 19 10.54 10.33 -8.40
C TYR A 19 10.33 11.02 -9.75
N VAL A 20 11.36 11.12 -10.60
CA VAL A 20 11.24 11.56 -12.01
C VAL A 20 10.25 10.68 -12.79
N MET A 21 10.00 9.45 -12.34
CA MET A 21 8.99 8.56 -12.91
C MET A 21 7.55 9.10 -12.80
N TYR A 22 7.27 10.02 -11.86
CA TYR A 22 5.99 10.77 -11.84
C TYR A 22 5.94 11.90 -12.88
N GLY A 23 7.06 12.21 -13.54
CA GLY A 23 7.20 13.31 -14.48
C GLY A 23 6.14 13.34 -15.57
N PRO A 24 5.87 12.22 -16.30
CA PRO A 24 4.82 12.19 -17.31
C PRO A 24 3.43 12.53 -16.76
N LEU A 25 3.11 12.03 -15.55
CA LEU A 25 1.84 12.29 -14.88
C LEU A 25 1.70 13.78 -14.50
N ALA A 26 2.74 14.34 -13.89
CA ALA A 26 2.77 15.76 -13.52
C ALA A 26 2.76 16.68 -14.75
N ALA A 27 3.47 16.31 -15.80
CA ALA A 27 3.49 17.04 -17.07
C ALA A 27 2.12 17.06 -17.74
N ASN A 28 1.38 15.94 -17.73
CA ASN A 28 0.01 15.88 -18.24
C ASN A 28 -0.92 16.82 -17.46
N VAL A 29 -0.86 16.79 -16.12
CA VAL A 29 -1.63 17.71 -15.27
C VAL A 29 -1.32 19.18 -15.57
N MET A 30 -0.03 19.54 -15.66
CA MET A 30 0.38 20.90 -15.99
C MET A 30 -0.09 21.32 -17.39
N TYR A 31 0.04 20.42 -18.37
CA TYR A 31 -0.38 20.68 -19.74
C TYR A 31 -1.89 20.93 -19.81
N SER A 32 -2.71 20.06 -19.24
CA SER A 32 -4.16 20.23 -19.20
C SER A 32 -4.56 21.52 -18.47
N TRP A 33 -3.88 21.87 -17.39
CA TRP A 33 -4.18 23.10 -16.66
C TRP A 33 -3.86 24.39 -17.44
N ILE A 34 -2.77 24.39 -18.21
CA ILE A 34 -2.30 25.58 -18.95
C ILE A 34 -3.02 25.74 -20.29
N TYR A 35 -3.28 24.64 -20.98
CA TYR A 35 -3.66 24.66 -22.40
C TYR A 35 -5.07 24.12 -22.70
N GLU A 36 -5.74 23.45 -21.76
CA GLU A 36 -7.08 22.90 -21.99
C GLU A 36 -8.15 23.66 -21.19
N ASP A 37 -9.22 24.07 -21.88
CA ASP A 37 -10.38 24.74 -21.26
C ASP A 37 -11.23 23.80 -20.38
N SER A 38 -11.03 22.49 -20.50
CA SER A 38 -11.68 21.45 -19.68
C SER A 38 -10.68 20.36 -19.32
N TYR A 39 -10.69 19.93 -18.06
CA TYR A 39 -9.79 18.90 -17.54
C TYR A 39 -10.18 17.53 -18.12
N LYS A 40 -9.47 17.07 -19.16
CA LYS A 40 -9.80 15.81 -19.84
C LYS A 40 -9.38 14.55 -19.07
N HIS A 41 -8.46 14.66 -18.11
CA HIS A 41 -7.95 13.54 -17.31
C HIS A 41 -7.93 13.85 -15.81
N PRO A 42 -9.09 13.91 -15.13
CA PRO A 42 -9.17 14.25 -13.72
C PRO A 42 -8.36 13.27 -12.82
N TRP A 43 -8.20 12.03 -13.28
CA TRP A 43 -7.52 10.98 -12.53
C TRP A 43 -6.02 11.17 -12.38
N CYS A 44 -5.35 11.89 -13.28
CA CYS A 44 -3.91 12.15 -13.14
C CYS A 44 -3.60 12.92 -11.85
N VAL A 45 -4.42 13.93 -11.53
CA VAL A 45 -4.33 14.68 -10.27
C VAL A 45 -4.66 13.79 -9.08
N HIS A 46 -5.75 13.02 -9.15
CA HIS A 46 -6.14 12.14 -8.06
C HIS A 46 -5.08 11.08 -7.73
N ILE A 47 -4.40 10.51 -8.72
CA ILE A 47 -3.31 9.55 -8.50
C ILE A 47 -2.16 10.20 -7.73
N LEU A 48 -1.75 11.42 -8.11
CA LEU A 48 -0.70 12.17 -7.39
C LEU A 48 -1.11 12.47 -5.95
N ILE A 49 -2.35 12.92 -5.74
CA ILE A 49 -2.89 13.18 -4.39
C ILE A 49 -2.90 11.90 -3.56
N ILE A 50 -3.39 10.78 -4.10
CA ILE A 50 -3.39 9.50 -3.39
C ILE A 50 -1.95 9.10 -3.04
N CYS A 51 -1.00 9.18 -3.98
CA CYS A 51 0.41 8.83 -3.70
C CYS A 51 0.99 9.69 -2.57
N ALA A 52 0.72 11.00 -2.55
CA ALA A 52 1.14 11.90 -1.49
C ALA A 52 0.50 11.54 -0.13
N LEU A 53 -0.81 11.29 -0.10
CA LEU A 53 -1.54 10.89 1.10
C LEU A 53 -1.04 9.56 1.67
N ARG A 54 -0.71 8.60 0.82
CA ARG A 54 -0.14 7.31 1.23
C ARG A 54 1.24 7.47 1.85
N GLY A 55 2.10 8.29 1.24
CA GLY A 55 3.41 8.61 1.80
C GLY A 55 3.30 9.29 3.16
N PHE A 56 2.39 10.26 3.26
CA PHE A 56 2.08 10.96 4.50
C PHE A 56 1.54 10.03 5.59
N MET A 57 0.64 9.10 5.25
CA MET A 57 0.10 8.09 6.17
C MET A 57 1.21 7.23 6.80
N HIS A 58 2.11 6.69 5.98
CA HIS A 58 3.24 5.89 6.47
C HIS A 58 4.17 6.73 7.35
N GLN A 59 4.40 7.99 7.00
CA GLN A 59 5.19 8.90 7.82
C GLN A 59 4.52 9.19 9.17
N LEU A 60 3.21 9.40 9.21
CA LEU A 60 2.46 9.59 10.45
C LEU A 60 2.55 8.36 11.36
N TRP A 61 2.39 7.16 10.79
CA TRP A 61 2.55 5.91 11.52
C TRP A 61 3.98 5.73 12.02
N SER A 62 4.98 6.06 11.21
CA SER A 62 6.39 6.02 11.60
C SER A 62 6.65 6.98 12.78
N SER A 63 6.15 8.21 12.71
CA SER A 63 6.22 9.17 13.82
C SER A 63 5.57 8.62 15.09
N TYR A 64 4.36 8.05 14.97
CA TYR A 64 3.65 7.42 16.08
C TYR A 64 4.44 6.27 16.70
N ASN A 65 4.96 5.34 15.89
CA ASN A 65 5.76 4.19 16.30
C ASN A 65 7.00 4.57 17.14
N ASN A 66 7.57 5.74 16.85
CA ASN A 66 8.80 6.23 17.46
C ASN A 66 8.56 7.16 18.67
N MET A 67 7.32 7.38 19.10
CA MET A 67 7.03 8.18 20.29
C MET A 67 7.51 7.49 21.58
N LEU A 68 8.27 8.22 22.41
CA LEU A 68 8.90 7.67 23.62
C LEU A 68 7.89 7.28 24.72
N PHE A 69 6.78 8.00 24.82
CA PHE A 69 5.75 7.74 25.84
C PHE A 69 4.98 6.44 25.61
N LEU A 70 5.12 5.81 24.44
CA LEU A 70 4.52 4.52 24.11
C LEU A 70 5.35 3.32 24.60
N GLY A 71 6.44 3.54 25.37
CA GLY A 71 7.35 2.49 25.82
C GLY A 71 6.67 1.29 26.49
N ASN A 72 5.67 1.53 27.34
CA ASN A 72 4.90 0.48 28.01
C ASN A 72 3.93 -0.27 27.09
N CYS A 73 3.62 0.30 25.92
CA CYS A 73 2.77 -0.32 24.90
C CYS A 73 3.60 -0.97 23.78
N ARG A 74 4.94 -1.02 23.89
CA ARG A 74 5.78 -1.65 22.86
C ARG A 74 5.69 -3.16 22.90
N ILE A 75 5.48 -3.76 21.74
CA ILE A 75 5.44 -5.23 21.56
C ILE A 75 6.84 -5.80 21.74
N LYS A 76 7.84 -5.21 21.07
CA LYS A 76 9.26 -5.48 21.27
C LYS A 76 9.95 -4.28 21.91
N GLN A 77 10.67 -4.54 22.99
CA GLN A 77 11.45 -3.51 23.69
C GLN A 77 12.74 -3.12 22.93
N GLN A 78 13.16 -3.94 21.95
CA GLN A 78 14.28 -3.62 21.07
C GLN A 78 13.93 -2.43 20.15
N GLY A 79 14.83 -1.47 20.05
CA GLY A 79 14.74 -0.35 19.10
C GLY A 79 15.15 -0.75 17.69
N VAL A 80 14.70 0.02 16.69
CA VAL A 80 15.11 -0.18 15.29
C VAL A 80 16.59 0.19 15.13
N GLU A 81 17.39 -0.72 14.59
CA GLU A 81 18.82 -0.52 14.35
C GLU A 81 19.09 0.18 13.01
N PHE A 82 20.24 0.87 12.89
CA PHE A 82 20.65 1.54 11.65
C PHE A 82 20.63 0.62 10.44
N LYS A 83 21.02 -0.66 10.59
CA LYS A 83 20.98 -1.63 9.50
C LYS A 83 19.56 -1.84 8.94
N GLN A 84 18.54 -1.86 9.79
CA GLN A 84 17.16 -1.97 9.34
C GLN A 84 16.72 -0.67 8.65
N ILE A 85 17.08 0.49 9.21
CA ILE A 85 16.79 1.80 8.60
C ILE A 85 17.38 1.89 7.19
N ASP A 86 18.64 1.48 7.01
CA ASP A 86 19.32 1.50 5.72
C ASP A 86 18.67 0.54 4.72
N ASN A 87 18.22 -0.64 5.16
CA ASN A 87 17.53 -1.59 4.31
C ASN A 87 16.16 -1.08 3.87
N GLU A 88 15.44 -0.42 4.77
CA GLU A 88 14.10 0.13 4.56
C GLU A 88 14.11 1.51 3.91
N TRP A 89 15.26 2.05 3.53
CA TRP A 89 15.40 3.42 3.01
C TRP A 89 14.44 3.74 1.85
N ASP A 90 14.28 2.79 0.93
CA ASP A 90 13.39 2.89 -0.24
C ASP A 90 12.02 2.21 -0.03
N TRP A 91 11.51 2.20 1.20
CA TRP A 91 10.21 1.61 1.56
C TRP A 91 9.05 2.13 0.70
N ASP A 92 9.15 3.33 0.15
CA ASP A 92 8.14 4.03 -0.63
C ASP A 92 8.05 3.58 -2.10
N ASN A 93 8.97 2.71 -2.56
CA ASN A 93 8.99 2.21 -3.94
C ASN A 93 7.64 1.63 -4.40
N PHE A 94 6.87 1.00 -3.52
CA PHE A 94 5.56 0.47 -3.88
C PHE A 94 4.51 1.55 -4.17
N ILE A 95 4.62 2.73 -3.54
CA ILE A 95 3.74 3.86 -3.84
C ILE A 95 3.98 4.31 -5.28
N LEU A 96 5.26 4.43 -5.65
CA LEU A 96 5.65 4.75 -7.02
C LEU A 96 5.14 3.70 -8.02
N LEU A 97 5.37 2.41 -7.74
CA LEU A 97 4.86 1.33 -8.58
C LEU A 97 3.35 1.42 -8.78
N GLN A 98 2.60 1.55 -7.69
CA GLN A 98 1.14 1.56 -7.75
C GLN A 98 0.59 2.83 -8.39
N GLY A 99 1.27 3.97 -8.26
CA GLY A 99 0.95 5.18 -9.02
C GLY A 99 1.14 5.00 -10.53
N LEU A 100 2.23 4.35 -10.95
CA LEU A 100 2.48 4.00 -12.36
C LEU A 100 1.44 3.00 -12.88
N LEU A 101 1.12 1.96 -12.12
CA LEU A 101 0.09 0.99 -12.49
C LEU A 101 -1.30 1.62 -12.58
N ALA A 102 -1.65 2.53 -11.66
CA ALA A 102 -2.90 3.28 -11.74
C ALA A 102 -2.95 4.17 -12.98
N THR A 103 -1.84 4.83 -13.32
CA THR A 103 -1.72 5.62 -14.56
C THR A 103 -1.91 4.73 -15.79
N MET A 104 -1.26 3.56 -15.83
CA MET A 104 -1.46 2.59 -16.91
C MET A 104 -2.92 2.12 -16.98
N ALA A 105 -3.58 1.90 -15.84
CA ALA A 105 -4.99 1.51 -15.81
C ALA A 105 -5.89 2.60 -16.42
N CYS A 106 -5.65 3.88 -16.11
CA CYS A 106 -6.37 4.98 -16.75
C CYS A 106 -6.20 4.99 -18.28
N LEU A 107 -5.00 4.67 -18.78
CA LEU A 107 -4.74 4.62 -20.22
C LEU A 107 -5.34 3.39 -20.91
N MET A 108 -5.50 2.28 -20.19
CA MET A 108 -5.97 1.01 -20.75
C MET A 108 -7.49 0.84 -20.67
N PHE A 109 -8.15 1.46 -19.70
CA PHE A 109 -9.57 1.28 -19.43
C PHE A 109 -10.34 2.58 -19.67
N PRO A 110 -11.10 2.71 -20.78
CA PRO A 110 -11.90 3.89 -21.06
C PRO A 110 -12.94 4.22 -19.98
N SER A 111 -13.36 3.22 -19.18
CA SER A 111 -14.25 3.42 -18.03
C SER A 111 -13.62 4.26 -16.90
N MET A 112 -12.33 4.58 -16.98
CA MET A 112 -11.64 5.50 -16.07
C MET A 112 -11.64 6.95 -16.57
N ASP A 113 -12.05 7.20 -17.82
CA ASP A 113 -12.11 8.55 -18.39
C ASP A 113 -13.38 9.31 -17.94
N ASP A 114 -14.38 8.58 -17.43
CA ASP A 114 -15.59 9.17 -16.88
C ASP A 114 -15.34 9.81 -15.50
N GLU A 115 -15.97 10.97 -15.25
CA GLU A 115 -16.05 11.52 -13.90
C GLU A 115 -16.88 10.61 -13.02
N PHE A 116 -16.22 9.87 -12.12
CA PHE A 116 -16.93 9.06 -11.14
C PHE A 116 -17.71 9.95 -10.17
N PRO A 117 -18.90 9.51 -9.71
CA PRO A 117 -19.57 10.20 -8.62
C PRO A 117 -18.66 10.21 -7.38
N ILE A 118 -18.73 11.28 -6.60
CA ILE A 118 -17.95 11.41 -5.36
C ILE A 118 -18.26 10.24 -4.42
N TRP A 119 -19.54 9.83 -4.34
CA TRP A 119 -20.01 8.78 -3.43
C TRP A 119 -20.96 7.82 -4.14
N ASN A 120 -20.76 6.50 -3.94
CA ASN A 120 -21.69 5.47 -4.37
C ASN A 120 -21.68 4.29 -3.39
N THR A 121 -22.74 4.14 -2.59
CA THR A 121 -22.83 3.06 -1.59
C THR A 121 -22.78 1.66 -2.21
N LYS A 122 -23.29 1.48 -3.44
CA LYS A 122 -23.19 0.19 -4.13
C LYS A 122 -21.73 -0.20 -4.37
N GLY A 123 -20.88 0.79 -4.69
CA GLY A 123 -19.45 0.61 -4.87
C GLY A 123 -18.75 0.11 -3.61
N PHE A 124 -19.07 0.68 -2.45
CA PHE A 124 -18.51 0.20 -1.18
C PHE A 124 -18.95 -1.24 -0.87
N ILE A 125 -20.21 -1.60 -1.17
CA ILE A 125 -20.71 -2.96 -0.95
C ILE A 125 -20.01 -3.95 -1.88
N THR A 126 -19.95 -3.67 -3.19
CA THR A 126 -19.28 -4.53 -4.17
C THR A 126 -17.79 -4.66 -3.87
N LEU A 127 -17.13 -3.57 -3.50
CA LEU A 127 -15.73 -3.54 -3.11
C LEU A 127 -15.47 -4.41 -1.87
N MET A 128 -16.31 -4.33 -0.84
CA MET A 128 -16.15 -5.17 0.36
C MET A 128 -16.40 -6.64 0.07
N LEU A 129 -17.41 -6.98 -0.74
CA LEU A 129 -17.64 -8.36 -1.16
C LEU A 129 -16.46 -8.91 -1.94
N LEU A 130 -15.92 -8.16 -2.92
CA LEU A 130 -14.75 -8.57 -3.69
C LEU A 130 -13.50 -8.65 -2.81
N HIS A 131 -13.33 -7.75 -1.85
CA HIS A 131 -12.22 -7.79 -0.91
C HIS A 131 -12.22 -9.10 -0.10
N VAL A 132 -13.33 -9.40 0.59
CA VAL A 132 -13.45 -10.57 1.46
C VAL A 132 -13.44 -11.87 0.65
N MET A 133 -14.16 -11.92 -0.47
CA MET A 133 -14.33 -13.17 -1.23
C MET A 133 -13.18 -13.48 -2.18
N VAL A 134 -12.42 -12.47 -2.62
CA VAL A 134 -11.37 -12.63 -3.63
C VAL A 134 -10.01 -12.18 -3.11
N SER A 135 -9.89 -10.92 -2.69
CA SER A 135 -8.58 -10.36 -2.32
C SER A 135 -7.98 -10.99 -1.08
N GLU A 136 -8.75 -11.22 -0.02
CA GLU A 136 -8.26 -11.84 1.21
C GLU A 136 -7.77 -13.28 0.99
N PRO A 137 -8.55 -14.20 0.37
CA PRO A 137 -8.04 -15.52 0.02
C PRO A 137 -6.82 -15.45 -0.87
N LEU A 138 -6.83 -14.60 -1.91
CA LEU A 138 -5.71 -14.46 -2.83
C LEU A 138 -4.44 -14.00 -2.09
N TYR A 139 -4.56 -12.98 -1.25
CA TYR A 139 -3.47 -12.48 -0.41
C TYR A 139 -2.90 -13.59 0.47
N TYR A 140 -3.77 -14.33 1.17
CA TYR A 140 -3.35 -15.43 2.03
C TYR A 140 -2.57 -16.50 1.26
N TRP A 141 -3.09 -16.97 0.13
CA TRP A 141 -2.44 -18.00 -0.68
C TRP A 141 -1.10 -17.51 -1.25
N MET A 142 -1.07 -16.30 -1.79
CA MET A 142 0.16 -15.73 -2.34
C MET A 142 1.22 -15.54 -1.26
N HIS A 143 0.85 -14.98 -0.11
CA HIS A 143 1.76 -14.83 1.02
C HIS A 143 2.29 -16.19 1.51
N ARG A 144 1.42 -17.20 1.59
CA ARG A 144 1.82 -18.57 1.91
C ARG A 144 2.79 -19.16 0.90
N PHE A 145 2.61 -18.91 -0.40
CA PHE A 145 3.57 -19.34 -1.43
C PHE A 145 4.92 -18.63 -1.31
N PHE A 146 4.92 -17.35 -0.95
CA PHE A 146 6.15 -16.60 -0.66
C PHE A 146 6.94 -17.16 0.52
N HIS A 147 6.30 -17.88 1.44
CA HIS A 147 6.96 -18.65 2.50
C HIS A 147 7.48 -20.03 2.05
N GLY A 148 7.28 -20.41 0.79
CA GLY A 148 7.92 -21.59 0.20
C GLY A 148 9.43 -21.39 0.00
N ARG A 149 10.22 -22.47 0.07
CA ARG A 149 11.70 -22.43 0.09
C ARG A 149 12.33 -21.50 -0.96
N TYR A 150 11.90 -21.58 -2.22
CA TYR A 150 12.45 -20.79 -3.31
C TYR A 150 12.08 -19.30 -3.20
N LEU A 151 10.77 -19.00 -3.15
CA LEU A 151 10.27 -17.63 -3.10
C LEU A 151 10.69 -16.93 -1.81
N PHE A 152 10.77 -17.65 -0.70
CA PHE A 152 11.28 -17.09 0.55
C PHE A 152 12.74 -16.68 0.40
N THR A 153 13.61 -17.58 -0.04
CA THR A 153 15.05 -17.33 -0.13
C THR A 153 15.38 -16.15 -1.04
N HIS A 154 14.66 -16.01 -2.17
CA HIS A 154 14.98 -15.01 -3.18
C HIS A 154 14.17 -13.72 -3.10
N TYR A 155 12.95 -13.76 -2.54
CA TYR A 155 12.05 -12.61 -2.48
C TYR A 155 11.67 -12.27 -1.04
N HIS A 156 10.92 -13.14 -0.35
CA HIS A 156 10.25 -12.78 0.90
C HIS A 156 11.18 -12.61 2.11
N SER A 157 12.36 -13.23 2.09
CA SER A 157 13.34 -13.12 3.18
C SER A 157 13.95 -11.72 3.33
N LEU A 158 13.82 -10.85 2.31
CA LEU A 158 14.15 -9.43 2.45
C LEU A 158 13.22 -8.77 3.47
N HIS A 159 11.91 -8.94 3.28
CA HIS A 159 10.89 -8.42 4.18
C HIS A 159 11.07 -8.92 5.63
N HIS A 160 11.39 -10.20 5.80
CA HIS A 160 11.69 -10.79 7.13
C HIS A 160 13.07 -10.42 7.69
N SER A 161 13.90 -9.69 6.95
CA SER A 161 15.19 -9.21 7.47
C SER A 161 15.04 -8.06 8.46
N SER A 162 13.88 -7.39 8.44
CA SER A 162 13.47 -6.40 9.44
C SER A 162 12.96 -7.11 10.69
N SER A 163 13.77 -7.08 11.75
CA SER A 163 13.50 -7.82 12.98
C SER A 163 12.57 -7.09 13.94
N VAL A 164 12.60 -5.76 13.92
CA VAL A 164 11.75 -4.90 14.75
C VAL A 164 10.59 -4.39 13.90
N PRO A 165 9.32 -4.56 14.30
CA PRO A 165 8.20 -4.03 13.55
C PRO A 165 8.36 -2.51 13.34
N HIS A 166 8.21 -2.07 12.10
CA HIS A 166 8.18 -0.66 11.77
C HIS A 166 7.18 -0.41 10.63
N PRO A 167 6.44 0.70 10.60
CA PRO A 167 5.49 0.98 9.52
C PRO A 167 6.12 0.97 8.12
N PHE A 168 7.39 1.35 8.00
CA PHE A 168 8.13 1.26 6.74
C PHE A 168 8.45 -0.18 6.31
N THR A 169 8.51 -1.13 7.24
CA THR A 169 8.61 -2.56 6.92
C THR A 169 7.43 -3.03 6.06
N ALA A 170 6.25 -2.41 6.18
CA ALA A 170 5.11 -2.70 5.31
C ALA A 170 5.42 -2.37 3.83
N GLY A 171 6.23 -1.34 3.57
CA GLY A 171 6.71 -1.00 2.23
C GLY A 171 7.95 -1.79 1.80
N HIS A 172 8.68 -2.37 2.75
CA HIS A 172 9.93 -3.08 2.50
C HIS A 172 9.71 -4.52 2.03
N ALA A 173 9.55 -4.68 0.71
CA ALA A 173 9.46 -5.97 0.03
C ALA A 173 9.99 -5.85 -1.40
N THR A 174 10.12 -6.98 -2.10
CA THR A 174 10.60 -6.99 -3.48
C THR A 174 9.57 -6.47 -4.47
N PHE A 175 10.02 -6.12 -5.68
CA PHE A 175 9.15 -5.70 -6.78
C PHE A 175 8.05 -6.72 -7.08
N LEU A 176 8.38 -8.03 -7.09
CA LEU A 176 7.40 -9.09 -7.37
C LEU A 176 6.32 -9.18 -6.29
N GLU A 177 6.69 -9.08 -5.02
CA GLU A 177 5.74 -9.07 -3.90
C GLU A 177 4.77 -7.88 -4.03
N HIS A 178 5.28 -6.70 -4.37
CA HIS A 178 4.44 -5.52 -4.55
C HIS A 178 3.62 -5.55 -5.85
N LEU A 179 4.07 -6.21 -6.91
CA LEU A 179 3.25 -6.44 -8.10
C LEU A 179 2.03 -7.30 -7.75
N ILE A 180 2.24 -8.38 -6.99
CA ILE A 180 1.15 -9.25 -6.52
C ILE A 180 0.23 -8.51 -5.56
N LEU A 181 0.78 -7.74 -4.63
CA LEU A 181 -0.01 -6.91 -3.72
C LEU A 181 -0.83 -5.86 -4.48
N SER A 182 -0.28 -5.28 -5.55
CA SER A 182 -0.99 -4.33 -6.41
C SER A 182 -2.19 -4.99 -7.09
N MET A 183 -2.08 -6.26 -7.50
CA MET A 183 -3.24 -7.03 -8.01
C MET A 183 -4.28 -7.28 -6.92
N VAL A 184 -3.86 -7.67 -5.72
CA VAL A 184 -4.75 -7.90 -4.57
C VAL A 184 -5.57 -6.65 -4.23
N ILE A 185 -4.95 -5.46 -4.25
CA ILE A 185 -5.63 -4.18 -4.04
C ILE A 185 -6.44 -3.78 -5.28
N GLY A 186 -5.93 -4.03 -6.48
CA GLY A 186 -6.57 -3.63 -7.73
C GLY A 186 -7.88 -4.36 -8.02
N ILE A 187 -8.00 -5.64 -7.67
CA ILE A 187 -9.18 -6.47 -8.00
C ILE A 187 -10.50 -5.86 -7.47
N PRO A 188 -10.64 -5.48 -6.18
CA PRO A 188 -11.90 -4.94 -5.68
C PRO A 188 -12.22 -3.56 -6.26
N ILE A 189 -11.20 -2.74 -6.50
CA ILE A 189 -11.36 -1.42 -7.13
C ILE A 189 -11.88 -1.59 -8.56
N MET A 190 -11.13 -2.34 -9.38
CA MET A 190 -11.46 -2.53 -10.80
C MET A 190 -12.75 -3.31 -10.97
N GLY A 191 -13.00 -4.34 -10.17
CA GLY A 191 -14.26 -5.08 -10.20
C GLY A 191 -15.45 -4.20 -9.90
N SER A 192 -15.36 -3.31 -8.91
CA SER A 192 -16.45 -2.39 -8.57
C SER A 192 -16.71 -1.36 -9.67
N ILE A 193 -15.64 -0.85 -10.31
CA ILE A 193 -15.72 0.06 -11.46
C ILE A 193 -16.37 -0.64 -12.66
N LEU A 194 -15.90 -1.84 -13.01
CA LEU A 194 -16.41 -2.61 -14.15
C LEU A 194 -17.87 -3.05 -13.96
N MET A 195 -18.33 -3.20 -12.72
CA MET A 195 -19.73 -3.42 -12.38
C MET A 195 -20.59 -2.15 -12.41
N GLY A 196 -20.04 -1.00 -12.82
CA GLY A 196 -20.74 0.29 -12.90
C GLY A 196 -21.03 0.92 -11.54
N SER A 197 -20.28 0.53 -10.50
CA SER A 197 -20.49 0.97 -9.11
C SER A 197 -19.36 1.83 -8.55
N GLY A 198 -18.38 2.21 -9.38
CA GLY A 198 -17.23 3.03 -8.96
C GLY A 198 -17.61 4.39 -8.36
N SER A 199 -16.80 4.88 -7.44
CA SER A 199 -16.85 6.26 -6.93
C SER A 199 -15.47 6.72 -6.45
N THR A 200 -15.24 8.03 -6.45
CA THR A 200 -13.96 8.62 -6.04
C THR A 200 -13.65 8.32 -4.56
N SER A 201 -14.63 8.50 -3.67
CA SER A 201 -14.45 8.21 -2.22
C SER A 201 -14.16 6.73 -1.95
N MET A 202 -14.72 5.81 -2.73
CA MET A 202 -14.45 4.37 -2.62
C MET A 202 -12.98 4.07 -2.91
N ILE A 203 -12.42 4.64 -3.99
CA ILE A 203 -11.01 4.42 -4.36
C ILE A 203 -10.09 4.97 -3.27
N TYR A 204 -10.31 6.22 -2.83
CA TYR A 204 -9.54 6.84 -1.76
C TYR A 204 -9.64 6.05 -0.45
N GLY A 205 -10.86 5.78 -0.01
CA GLY A 205 -11.14 5.11 1.26
C GLY A 205 -10.54 3.71 1.31
N TYR A 206 -10.62 2.95 0.21
CA TYR A 206 -10.06 1.61 0.17
C TYR A 206 -8.53 1.61 0.13
N VAL A 207 -7.90 2.42 -0.72
CA VAL A 207 -6.43 2.47 -0.80
C VAL A 207 -5.82 2.97 0.51
N LEU A 208 -6.36 4.07 1.07
CA LEU A 208 -5.87 4.63 2.33
C LEU A 208 -6.20 3.74 3.53
N GLY A 209 -7.38 3.12 3.54
CA GLY A 209 -7.77 2.15 4.56
C GLY A 209 -6.87 0.91 4.56
N PHE A 210 -6.53 0.39 3.38
CA PHE A 210 -5.60 -0.73 3.24
C PHE A 210 -4.21 -0.39 3.77
N ASP A 211 -3.66 0.77 3.40
CA ASP A 211 -2.37 1.24 3.90
C ASP A 211 -2.40 1.48 5.43
N PHE A 212 -3.49 2.04 5.95
CA PHE A 212 -3.69 2.24 7.39
C PHE A 212 -3.63 0.92 8.15
N MET A 213 -4.37 -0.10 7.71
CA MET A 213 -4.35 -1.43 8.33
C MET A 213 -2.98 -2.08 8.24
N ARG A 214 -2.28 -1.94 7.10
CA ARG A 214 -0.92 -2.46 6.94
C ARG A 214 0.08 -1.79 7.87
N CYS A 215 0.06 -0.46 7.97
CA CYS A 215 0.92 0.27 8.89
C CYS A 215 0.63 -0.13 10.34
N MET A 216 -0.65 -0.22 10.70
CA MET A 216 -1.06 -0.65 12.04
C MET A 216 -0.44 -2.00 12.39
N GLY A 217 -0.59 -3.02 11.55
CA GLY A 217 -0.06 -4.35 11.85
C GLY A 217 1.46 -4.51 11.76
N HIS A 218 2.18 -3.54 11.19
CA HIS A 218 3.64 -3.51 11.22
C HIS A 218 4.20 -2.55 12.29
N THR A 219 3.34 -1.89 13.06
CA THR A 219 3.78 -0.98 14.13
C THR A 219 4.24 -1.80 15.35
N ASN A 220 5.33 -1.37 16.01
CA ASN A 220 5.83 -1.95 17.26
C ASN A 220 5.14 -1.37 18.50
N VAL A 221 3.84 -1.12 18.41
CA VAL A 221 3.00 -0.54 19.46
C VAL A 221 1.68 -1.32 19.48
N GLU A 222 1.28 -1.77 20.66
CA GLU A 222 -0.05 -2.33 20.91
C GLU A 222 -1.10 -1.22 20.71
N VAL A 223 -1.79 -1.27 19.56
CA VAL A 223 -2.85 -0.29 19.23
C VAL A 223 -4.17 -0.66 19.91
N LEU A 224 -4.45 -1.95 20.06
CA LEU A 224 -5.64 -2.46 20.71
C LEU A 224 -5.24 -3.38 21.86
N HIS A 225 -5.76 -3.08 23.05
CA HIS A 225 -5.39 -3.83 24.24
C HIS A 225 -5.89 -5.28 24.18
N GLY A 226 -5.01 -6.23 24.49
CA GLY A 226 -5.29 -7.68 24.42
C GLY A 226 -6.56 -8.13 25.17
N ALA A 227 -6.95 -7.41 26.23
CA ALA A 227 -8.17 -7.70 27.00
C ALA A 227 -9.45 -7.65 26.13
N ILE A 228 -9.48 -6.84 25.06
CA ILE A 228 -10.61 -6.76 24.14
C ILE A 228 -10.83 -8.11 23.45
N PHE A 229 -9.75 -8.75 22.98
CA PHE A 229 -9.80 -10.04 22.30
C PHE A 229 -10.03 -11.22 23.25
N ASN A 230 -9.81 -11.04 24.55
CA ASN A 230 -10.19 -12.04 25.55
C ASN A 230 -11.69 -11.99 25.87
N LYS A 231 -12.28 -10.78 25.89
CA LYS A 231 -13.73 -10.59 26.09
C LYS A 231 -14.54 -10.92 24.85
N LEU A 232 -14.03 -10.59 23.67
CA LEU A 232 -14.70 -10.73 22.38
C LEU A 232 -13.77 -11.45 21.39
N PRO A 233 -13.60 -12.79 21.52
CA PRO A 233 -12.61 -13.54 20.73
C PRO A 233 -12.87 -13.51 19.23
N PHE A 234 -14.13 -13.34 18.81
CA PHE A 234 -14.47 -13.25 17.39
C PHE A 234 -13.86 -12.02 16.70
N LEU A 235 -13.52 -10.95 17.44
CA LEU A 235 -12.86 -9.76 16.88
C LEU A 235 -11.48 -10.07 16.30
N ARG A 236 -10.83 -11.16 16.69
CA ARG A 236 -9.55 -11.60 16.10
C ARG A 236 -9.67 -11.94 14.62
N TYR A 237 -10.88 -12.27 14.15
CA TYR A 237 -11.15 -12.56 12.74
C TYR A 237 -11.59 -11.33 11.94
N LEU A 238 -11.87 -10.20 12.62
CA LEU A 238 -12.37 -8.98 11.99
C LEU A 238 -11.35 -7.83 12.04
N ILE A 239 -10.51 -7.80 13.07
CA ILE A 239 -9.59 -6.71 13.33
C ILE A 239 -8.16 -7.23 13.25
N TYR A 240 -7.44 -6.75 12.25
CA TYR A 240 -6.01 -6.93 12.13
C TYR A 240 -5.29 -5.97 13.09
N THR A 241 -4.41 -6.50 13.93
CA THR A 241 -3.67 -5.76 14.96
C THR A 241 -2.23 -6.28 15.01
N PRO A 242 -1.23 -5.43 15.34
CA PRO A 242 0.13 -5.92 15.52
C PRO A 242 0.17 -6.86 16.75
N THR A 243 0.85 -7.99 16.60
CA THR A 243 0.96 -9.03 17.63
C THR A 243 2.41 -9.35 17.95
#